data_AF-A0A0G1QHW6-F1
#
_entry.id   AF-A0A0G1QHW6-F1
#
_cell.length_a   1.000
_cell.length_b   1.000
_cell.length_c   1.000
_cell.angle_alpha   90.00
_cell.angle_beta   90.00
_cell.angle_gamma   90.00
#
_symmetry.space_group_name_H-M   'P 1'
#
loop_
_entity.id
_entity.type
_entity.pdbx_description
1 polymer ?
#
loop_
_entity_poly.entity_id
_entity_poly.type
_entity_poly.pdbx_seq_one_letter_code
_entity_poly.pdbx_strand_id
1 'polypeptide(L)'
;MRKLILYGVIIFQVILIISLLRGIQLSMRSKERIANLEERKQQLEDEVRELKTREEYINSPYYLERVAREELQLAKPGETVVILPDTSYLISDKNQKIEEDRERPNYLKWWDVLSGKMN
;
A
#
# COMPACT_ATOMS: atom_id res chain seq x y z
N MET A 1 2.02 66.06 37.38
CA MET A 1 1.09 65.05 37.96
C MET A 1 0.23 64.36 36.89
N ARG A 2 -0.71 65.03 36.23
CA ARG A 2 -1.65 64.38 35.27
C ARG A 2 -0.96 63.60 34.11
N LYS A 3 0.10 64.16 33.52
CA LYS A 3 0.87 63.50 32.46
C LYS A 3 1.64 62.27 32.94
N LEU A 4 2.15 62.28 34.18
CA LEU A 4 2.88 61.14 34.77
C LEU A 4 1.94 59.97 35.06
N ILE A 5 0.73 60.25 35.55
CA ILE A 5 -0.32 59.23 35.73
C ILE A 5 -0.69 58.59 34.38
N LEU A 6 -0.84 59.43 33.34
CA LEU A 6 -1.13 58.97 31.98
C LEU A 6 -0.05 58.02 31.43
N TYR A 7 1.23 58.37 31.60
CA TYR A 7 2.33 57.47 31.21
C TYR A 7 2.36 56.17 32.03
N GLY A 8 2.07 56.24 33.33
CA GLY A 8 1.95 55.05 34.18
C GLY A 8 0.86 54.08 33.71
N VAL A 9 -0.32 54.61 33.36
CA VAL A 9 -1.42 53.79 32.81
C VAL A 9 -1.06 53.18 31.46
N ILE A 10 -0.38 53.93 30.58
CA ILE A 10 0.08 53.41 29.29
C ILE A 10 1.08 52.26 29.48
N ILE A 11 2.07 52.44 30.36
CA ILE A 11 3.06 51.38 30.66
C ILE A 11 2.38 50.14 31.23
N PHE A 12 1.44 50.31 32.14
CA PHE A 12 0.66 49.21 32.71
C PHE A 12 -0.15 48.47 31.63
N GLN A 13 -0.80 49.19 30.72
CA GLN A 13 -1.51 48.57 29.59
C GLN A 13 -0.56 47.78 28.68
N VAL A 14 0.61 48.34 28.35
CA VAL A 14 1.59 47.65 27.51
C VAL A 14 2.06 46.35 28.15
N ILE A 15 2.33 46.35 29.46
CA ILE A 15 2.71 45.14 30.20
C ILE A 15 1.59 44.10 30.18
N LEU A 16 0.32 44.52 30.37
CA LEU A 16 -0.83 43.62 30.29
C LEU A 16 -0.96 42.99 28.89
N ILE A 17 -0.85 43.79 27.83
CA ILE A 17 -0.92 43.30 26.45
C ILE A 17 0.16 42.26 26.19
N ILE A 18 1.41 42.52 26.60
CA ILE A 18 2.52 41.56 26.44
C ILE A 18 2.25 40.26 27.20
N SER A 19 1.73 40.35 28.42
CA SER A 19 1.37 39.17 29.23
C SER A 19 0.31 38.31 28.57
N LEU A 20 -0.75 38.93 28.05
CA LEU A 20 -1.83 38.25 27.34
C LEU A 20 -1.34 37.59 26.05
N LEU A 21 -0.51 38.29 25.27
CA LEU A 21 0.08 37.74 24.04
C LEU A 21 0.92 36.50 24.32
N ARG A 22 1.75 36.52 25.38
CA ARG A 22 2.52 35.34 25.80
C ARG A 22 1.62 34.18 26.22
N GLY A 23 0.55 34.45 26.97
CA GLY A 23 -0.42 33.43 27.38
C GLY A 23 -1.10 32.76 26.19
N ILE A 24 -1.52 33.55 25.19
CA ILE A 24 -2.13 33.04 23.96
C ILE A 24 -1.14 32.20 23.17
N GLN A 25 0.09 32.68 22.97
CA GLN A 25 1.13 31.93 22.26
C GLN A 25 1.45 30.60 22.92
N LEU A 26 1.54 30.57 24.26
CA LEU A 26 1.77 29.33 25.00
C LEU A 26 0.59 28.36 24.82
N SER A 27 -0.64 28.86 24.92
CA SER A 27 -1.85 28.04 24.74
C SER A 27 -1.91 27.43 23.32
N MET A 28 -1.61 28.21 22.29
CA MET A 28 -1.57 27.71 20.91
C MET A 28 -0.51 26.62 20.73
N ARG A 29 0.72 26.84 21.21
CA ARG A 29 1.79 25.83 21.15
C ARG A 29 1.43 24.55 21.89
N SER A 30 0.73 24.66 23.02
CA SER A 30 0.26 23.48 23.75
C SER A 30 -0.81 22.72 22.97
N LYS A 31 -1.75 23.42 22.32
CA LYS A 31 -2.75 22.78 21.46
C LYS A 31 -2.13 22.07 20.26
N GLU A 32 -1.17 22.70 19.59
CA GLU A 32 -0.42 22.09 18.48
C GLU A 32 0.33 20.84 18.94
N ARG A 33 0.96 20.87 20.12
CA ARG A 33 1.64 19.71 20.71
C ARG A 33 0.65 18.58 20.98
N ILE A 34 -0.52 18.87 21.54
CA ILE A 34 -1.56 17.87 21.80
C ILE A 34 -2.03 17.25 20.49
N ALA A 35 -2.35 18.07 19.48
CA ALA A 35 -2.78 17.59 18.17
C ALA A 35 -1.72 16.68 17.51
N ASN A 36 -0.44 17.07 17.56
CA ASN A 36 0.64 16.25 17.00
C ASN A 36 0.82 14.93 17.77
N LEU A 37 0.66 14.94 19.10
CA LEU A 37 0.74 13.73 19.91
C LEU A 37 -0.45 12.80 19.65
N GLU A 38 -1.65 13.34 19.48
CA GLU A 38 -2.84 12.57 19.10
C GLU A 38 -2.68 11.93 17.71
N GLU A 39 -2.18 12.68 16.73
CA GLU A 39 -1.89 12.16 15.40
C GLU A 39 -0.85 11.04 15.44
N ARG A 40 0.27 11.23 16.15
CA ARG A 40 1.29 10.19 16.33
C ARG A 40 0.73 8.95 17.03
N LYS A 41 -0.11 9.15 18.05
CA LYS A 41 -0.76 8.04 18.75
C LYS A 41 -1.64 7.24 17.79
N GLN A 42 -2.42 7.91 16.96
CA GLN A 42 -3.28 7.25 15.97
C GLN A 42 -2.44 6.47 14.96
N GLN A 43 -1.36 7.06 14.42
CA GLN A 43 -0.44 6.38 13.50
C GLN A 43 0.17 5.11 14.11
N LEU A 44 0.62 5.19 15.37
CA LEU A 44 1.16 4.02 16.09
C LEU A 44 0.10 2.95 16.35
N GLU A 45 -1.14 3.34 16.66
CA GLU A 45 -2.23 2.39 16.83
C GLU A 45 -2.59 1.66 15.52
N ASP A 46 -2.55 2.38 14.39
CA ASP A 46 -2.72 1.80 13.05
C ASP A 46 -1.58 0.83 12.71
N GLU A 47 -0.33 1.22 12.98
CA GLU A 47 0.85 0.37 12.77
C GLU A 47 0.78 -0.90 13.62
N VAL A 48 0.38 -0.79 14.89
CA VAL A 48 0.18 -1.96 15.76
C VAL A 48 -0.92 -2.87 15.23
N ARG A 49 -2.02 -2.33 14.71
CA ARG A 49 -3.07 -3.15 14.08
C ARG A 49 -2.55 -3.90 12.86
N GLU A 50 -1.84 -3.21 11.97
CA GLU A 50 -1.29 -3.82 10.77
C GLU A 50 -0.27 -4.93 11.10
N LEU A 51 0.63 -4.66 12.04
CA LEU A 51 1.63 -5.64 12.47
C LEU A 51 0.99 -6.88 13.08
N LYS A 52 -0.07 -6.72 13.88
CA LYS A 52 -0.83 -7.86 14.42
C LYS A 52 -1.49 -8.69 13.32
N THR A 53 -2.12 -8.05 12.33
CA THR A 53 -2.71 -8.77 11.20
C THR A 53 -1.64 -9.53 10.40
N ARG A 54 -0.46 -8.94 10.19
CA ARG A 54 0.67 -9.62 9.53
C ARG A 54 1.19 -10.79 10.37
N GLU A 55 1.30 -10.62 11.68
CA GLU A 55 1.70 -11.69 12.61
C GLU A 55 0.71 -12.86 12.56
N GLU A 56 -0.59 -12.59 12.64
CA GLU A 56 -1.65 -13.59 12.52
C GLU A 56 -1.58 -14.32 11.17
N TYR A 57 -1.36 -13.59 10.08
CA TYR A 57 -1.21 -14.18 8.75
C TYR A 57 0.00 -15.10 8.65
N ILE A 58 1.17 -14.68 9.13
CA ILE A 58 2.40 -15.48 9.09
C ILE A 58 2.27 -16.74 9.97
N ASN A 59 1.58 -16.63 11.11
CA ASN A 59 1.32 -17.75 12.00
C ASN A 59 0.19 -18.66 11.50
N SER A 60 -0.50 -18.30 10.42
CA SER A 60 -1.59 -19.10 9.89
C SER A 60 -1.07 -20.41 9.25
N PRO A 61 -1.83 -21.52 9.36
CA PRO A 61 -1.49 -22.77 8.68
C PRO A 61 -1.36 -22.60 7.16
N TYR A 62 -2.12 -21.68 6.58
CA TYR A 62 -2.07 -21.34 5.16
C TYR A 62 -0.71 -20.79 4.76
N TYR A 63 -0.17 -19.82 5.51
CA TYR A 63 1.13 -19.24 5.21
C TYR A 63 2.25 -20.28 5.36
N LEU A 64 2.18 -21.13 6.39
CA LEU A 64 3.13 -22.23 6.58
C LEU A 64 3.10 -23.20 5.38
N GLU A 65 1.91 -23.60 4.93
CA GLU A 65 1.75 -24.48 3.77
C GLU A 65 2.20 -23.81 2.47
N ARG A 66 1.91 -22.52 2.29
CA ARG A 66 2.37 -21.72 1.15
C ARG A 66 3.90 -21.71 1.09
N VAL A 67 4.58 -21.38 2.19
CA VAL A 67 6.05 -21.37 2.25
C VAL A 67 6.61 -22.78 2.02
N ALA A 68 6.00 -23.80 2.62
CA ALA A 68 6.43 -25.18 2.41
C ALA A 68 6.33 -25.61 0.94
N ARG A 69 5.20 -25.33 0.26
CA ARG A 69 4.95 -25.74 -1.13
C ARG A 69 5.68 -24.88 -2.16
N GLU A 70 5.63 -23.56 -2.01
CA GLU A 70 6.10 -22.60 -3.02
C GLU A 70 7.61 -22.33 -2.90
N GLU A 71 8.09 -22.07 -1.67
CA GLU A 71 9.48 -21.66 -1.44
C GLU A 71 10.40 -22.86 -1.21
N LEU A 72 9.93 -23.83 -0.45
CA LEU A 72 10.74 -25.00 -0.05
C LEU A 72 10.49 -26.24 -0.93
N GLN A 73 9.49 -26.20 -1.82
CA GLN A 73 9.10 -27.32 -2.68
C GLN A 73 8.86 -28.63 -1.92
N LEU A 74 8.45 -28.51 -0.65
CA LEU A 74 8.13 -29.64 0.22
C LEU A 74 6.70 -30.12 -0.07
N ALA A 75 6.55 -31.44 -0.11
CA ALA A 75 5.28 -32.11 -0.31
C ALA A 75 4.88 -32.86 0.96
N LYS A 76 3.57 -32.98 1.22
CA LYS A 76 3.07 -33.78 2.35
C LYS A 76 3.33 -35.28 2.09
N PRO A 77 3.40 -36.12 3.13
CA PRO A 77 3.51 -37.56 2.96
C PRO A 77 2.37 -38.10 2.06
N GLY A 78 2.72 -38.72 0.93
CA GLY A 78 1.76 -39.23 -0.06
C GLY A 78 1.56 -38.33 -1.30
N GLU A 79 2.11 -37.12 -1.32
CA GLU A 79 2.15 -36.26 -2.51
C GLU A 79 3.42 -36.53 -3.34
N THR A 80 3.34 -36.40 -4.67
CA THR A 80 4.50 -36.53 -5.59
C THR A 80 4.83 -35.17 -6.20
N VAL A 81 6.06 -34.70 -6.00
CA VAL A 81 6.56 -33.46 -6.63
C VAL A 81 6.81 -33.72 -8.11
N VAL A 82 6.15 -32.97 -8.99
CA VAL A 82 6.35 -33.02 -10.44
C VAL A 82 7.04 -31.74 -10.89
N ILE A 83 8.24 -31.86 -11.45
CA ILE A 83 8.96 -30.75 -12.05
C ILE A 83 8.60 -30.71 -13.54
N LEU A 84 7.92 -29.65 -13.97
CA LEU A 84 7.58 -29.45 -15.37
C LEU A 84 8.83 -28.97 -16.13
N PRO A 85 9.16 -29.54 -17.30
CA PRO A 85 10.20 -28.99 -18.16
C PRO A 85 9.79 -27.60 -18.65
N ASP A 86 10.78 -26.75 -18.90
CA ASP A 86 10.60 -25.34 -19.27
C ASP A 86 9.75 -25.20 -20.55
N THR A 87 8.42 -25.04 -20.45
CA THR A 87 7.51 -25.04 -21.61
C THR A 87 7.57 -23.75 -22.46
N SER A 88 8.55 -22.89 -22.23
CA SER A 88 8.78 -21.67 -23.02
C SER A 88 8.91 -21.94 -24.52
N TYR A 89 9.41 -23.12 -24.91
CA TYR A 89 9.43 -23.59 -26.30
C TYR A 89 8.02 -23.86 -26.88
N LEU A 90 7.06 -24.32 -26.07
CA LEU A 90 5.68 -24.58 -26.52
C LEU A 90 4.91 -23.27 -26.78
N ILE A 91 5.27 -22.19 -26.08
CA ILE A 91 4.62 -20.88 -26.22
C ILE A 91 5.09 -20.17 -27.48
N SER A 92 6.38 -20.30 -27.84
CA SER A 92 6.93 -19.71 -29.07
C SER A 92 6.28 -20.29 -30.33
N ASP A 93 6.13 -21.62 -30.40
CA ASP A 93 5.54 -22.32 -31.55
C ASP A 93 4.03 -22.02 -31.69
N LYS A 94 3.34 -21.81 -30.56
CA LYS A 94 1.93 -21.42 -30.54
C LYS A 94 1.72 -19.97 -30.94
N ASN A 95 2.56 -19.05 -30.47
CA ASN A 95 2.47 -17.62 -30.82
C ASN A 95 2.76 -17.38 -32.30
N GLN A 96 3.72 -18.10 -32.88
CA GLN A 96 4.03 -18.02 -34.31
C GLN A 96 2.85 -18.48 -35.18
N LYS A 97 2.17 -19.57 -34.80
CA LYS A 97 0.92 -20.01 -35.48
C LYS A 97 -0.25 -19.05 -35.27
N ILE A 98 -0.38 -18.43 -34.10
CA ILE A 98 -1.44 -17.46 -33.80
C ILE A 98 -1.20 -16.13 -34.56
N GLU A 99 0.04 -15.71 -34.75
CA GLU A 99 0.38 -14.53 -35.57
C GLU A 99 0.15 -14.79 -37.06
N GLU A 100 0.59 -15.94 -37.58
CA GLU A 100 0.33 -16.31 -38.97
C GLU A 100 -1.17 -16.46 -39.28
N ASP A 101 -1.96 -16.94 -38.30
CA ASP A 101 -3.42 -17.00 -38.43
C ASP A 101 -4.06 -15.61 -38.30
N ARG A 102 -3.55 -14.69 -37.47
CA ARG A 102 -4.09 -13.32 -37.35
C ARG A 102 -3.88 -12.45 -38.60
N GLU A 103 -2.83 -12.70 -39.37
CA GLU A 103 -2.56 -11.96 -40.62
C GLU A 103 -3.47 -12.39 -41.79
N ARG A 104 -4.10 -13.57 -41.71
CA ARG A 104 -4.97 -14.06 -42.77
C ARG A 104 -6.38 -13.45 -42.68
N PRO A 105 -6.90 -12.87 -43.77
CA PRO A 105 -8.28 -12.41 -43.83
C PRO A 105 -9.31 -13.51 -43.48
N ASN A 106 -10.34 -13.15 -42.70
CA ASN A 106 -11.32 -14.11 -42.16
C ASN A 106 -12.01 -14.98 -43.23
N TYR A 107 -12.25 -14.46 -44.44
CA TYR A 107 -12.93 -15.22 -45.50
C TYR A 107 -12.11 -16.42 -46.01
N LEU A 108 -10.77 -16.35 -45.99
CA LEU A 108 -9.90 -17.46 -46.37
C LEU A 108 -9.98 -18.59 -45.34
N LYS A 109 -10.09 -18.24 -44.06
CA LYS A 109 -10.25 -19.21 -42.96
C LYS A 109 -11.54 -20.01 -43.12
N TRP A 110 -12.65 -19.33 -43.42
CA TRP A 110 -13.94 -19.98 -43.68
C TRP A 110 -13.92 -20.84 -44.94
N TRP A 111 -13.15 -20.46 -45.95
CA TRP A 111 -12.98 -21.25 -47.16
C TRP A 111 -12.27 -22.58 -46.91
N ASP A 112 -11.24 -22.62 -46.05
CA ASP A 112 -10.54 -23.86 -45.68
C ASP A 112 -11.47 -24.83 -44.91
N VAL A 113 -12.35 -24.29 -44.05
CA VAL A 113 -13.39 -25.08 -43.35
C VAL A 113 -14.40 -25.67 -44.34
N LEU A 114 -14.87 -24.86 -45.30
CA LEU A 114 -15.86 -25.28 -46.29
C LEU A 114 -15.31 -26.22 -47.37
N SER A 115 -14.02 -26.09 -47.71
CA SER A 115 -13.35 -26.93 -48.71
C SER A 115 -12.81 -28.25 -48.14
N GLY A 116 -12.99 -28.51 -46.84
CA GLY A 116 -12.62 -29.77 -46.20
C GLY A 116 -11.11 -30.00 -46.10
N LYS A 117 -10.31 -28.92 -46.22
CA LYS A 117 -8.84 -28.97 -46.21
C LYS A 117 -8.25 -29.17 -44.80
N MET A 118 -9.10 -29.14 -43.78
CA MET A 118 -8.77 -29.31 -42.37
C MET A 118 -9.18 -30.71 -41.91
N ASN A 119 -8.60 -31.75 -42.52
CA ASN A 119 -8.70 -33.16 -42.09
C ASN A 119 -7.37 -33.87 -42.36
#